data_AF-A0A3A4XAL2-F1
#
_entry.id   AF-A0A3A4XAL2-F1
#
_cell.length_a   1.000
_cell.length_b   1.000
_cell.length_c   1.000
_cell.angle_alpha   90.00
_cell.angle_beta   90.00
_cell.angle_gamma   90.00
#
_symmetry.space_group_name_H-M   'P 1'
#
loop_
_entity.id
_entity.type
_entity.pdbx_description
1 polymer ?
#
loop_
_entity_poly.entity_id
_entity_poly.type
_entity_poly.pdbx_seq_one_letter_code
_entity_poly.pdbx_strand_id
1 'polypeptide(L)'
;MNFLAHLYLADLTGDSFIGHLLGDFVKGRDMQGYSREIQAAIMFHRKIDSFCDAHPVTRVSRNRIGPRRRRFAGVIVDVCYDHFLARHWHCFHSEPLTVFARRAYGALKRDRTLLPEKFGSVVQRMIAYDWLGGYFHLDKVAVALDRTAGRLSCGERFKGGIADILHDYRALQGDFQAFFPEIIRFSRDYGNSAASLQTSAGSDNWKGKPWPCMTIP
;
A
#
# COMPACT_ATOMS: atom_id res chain seq x y z
N MET A 1 5.13 0.05 -1.08
CA MET A 1 3.71 0.13 -1.53
C MET A 1 3.10 1.42 -0.98
N ASN A 2 1.83 1.74 -1.26
CA ASN A 2 1.17 2.90 -0.65
C ASN A 2 0.01 2.47 0.26
N PHE A 3 -0.78 3.42 0.76
CA PHE A 3 -1.73 3.24 1.86
C PHE A 3 -2.70 2.07 1.68
N LEU A 4 -3.32 1.88 0.51
CA LEU A 4 -4.35 0.85 0.34
C LEU A 4 -3.74 -0.55 0.43
N ALA A 5 -2.61 -0.78 -0.23
CA ALA A 5 -1.94 -2.07 -0.17
C ALA A 5 -1.43 -2.40 1.24
N HIS A 6 -0.87 -1.44 1.98
CA HIS A 6 -0.45 -1.68 3.37
C HIS A 6 -1.63 -2.05 4.28
N LEU A 7 -2.75 -1.33 4.16
CA LEU A 7 -3.96 -1.66 4.93
C LEU A 7 -4.56 -3.00 4.52
N TYR A 8 -4.56 -3.32 3.22
CA TYR A 8 -5.01 -4.62 2.73
C TYR A 8 -4.16 -5.77 3.31
N LEU A 9 -2.82 -5.61 3.30
CA LEU A 9 -1.92 -6.64 3.83
C LEU A 9 -2.02 -6.76 5.36
N ALA A 10 -2.23 -5.65 6.07
CA ALA A 10 -2.53 -5.67 7.49
C ALA A 10 -3.80 -6.47 7.80
N ASP A 11 -4.86 -6.25 7.01
CA ASP A 11 -6.13 -6.96 7.19
C ASP A 11 -5.98 -8.45 6.92
N LEU A 12 -5.27 -8.78 5.84
CA LEU A 12 -4.97 -10.14 5.42
C LEU A 12 -4.27 -10.94 6.53
N THR A 13 -3.40 -10.30 7.31
CA THR A 13 -2.62 -10.94 8.37
C THR A 13 -3.18 -10.70 9.78
N GLY A 14 -4.34 -10.03 9.90
CA GLY A 14 -4.92 -9.67 11.20
C GLY A 14 -4.09 -8.68 12.03
N ASP A 15 -3.26 -7.87 11.38
CA ASP A 15 -2.33 -6.94 12.01
C ASP A 15 -2.91 -5.52 12.17
N SER A 16 -2.23 -4.68 12.94
CA SER A 16 -2.66 -3.31 13.23
C SER A 16 -2.58 -2.40 12.01
N PHE A 17 -3.74 -1.91 11.55
CA PHE A 17 -3.83 -0.88 10.50
C PHE A 17 -2.97 0.34 10.80
N ILE A 18 -2.96 0.79 12.05
CA ILE A 18 -2.21 1.98 12.46
C ILE A 18 -0.74 1.69 12.44
N GLY A 19 -0.32 0.55 12.98
CA GLY A 19 1.09 0.18 12.96
C GLY A 19 1.64 0.08 11.54
N HIS A 20 0.87 -0.46 10.60
CA HIS A 20 1.23 -0.45 9.17
C HIS A 20 1.36 0.99 8.66
N LEU A 21 0.38 1.85 8.89
CA LEU A 21 0.49 3.23 8.41
C LEU A 21 1.57 4.07 9.10
N LEU A 22 2.01 3.71 10.30
CA LEU A 22 3.06 4.40 11.04
C LEU A 22 4.47 4.07 10.53
N GLY A 23 4.64 3.07 9.66
CA GLY A 23 5.93 2.57 9.19
C GLY A 23 6.89 3.64 8.66
N ASP A 24 6.34 4.62 7.92
CA ASP A 24 7.07 5.76 7.35
C ASP A 24 7.17 6.97 8.28
N PHE A 25 6.33 7.04 9.33
CA PHE A 25 6.16 8.22 10.17
C PHE A 25 6.85 8.11 11.53
N VAL A 26 7.08 6.90 12.03
CA VAL A 26 7.75 6.63 13.30
C VAL A 26 9.17 6.15 13.02
N LYS A 27 10.18 6.83 13.57
CA LYS A 27 11.59 6.44 13.44
C LYS A 27 12.04 5.62 14.65
N GLY A 28 13.14 4.87 14.53
CA GLY A 28 13.52 3.82 15.48
C GLY A 28 13.44 4.18 16.98
N ARG A 29 13.88 5.37 17.38
CA ARG A 29 13.82 5.83 18.79
C ARG A 29 12.40 6.19 19.26
N ASP A 30 11.53 6.62 18.35
CA ASP A 30 10.15 7.00 18.65
C ASP A 30 9.22 5.78 18.77
N MET A 31 9.70 4.59 18.38
CA MET A 31 8.93 3.34 18.48
C MET A 31 8.68 2.89 19.92
N GLN A 32 9.51 3.32 20.88
CA GLN A 32 9.43 2.89 22.28
C GLN A 32 8.13 3.32 22.97
N GLY A 33 7.46 4.36 22.46
CA GLY A 33 6.18 4.85 22.99
C GLY A 33 4.96 4.02 22.56
N TYR A 34 5.14 3.00 21.72
CA TYR A 34 4.06 2.17 21.19
C TYR A 34 4.00 0.79 21.85
N SER A 35 2.83 0.15 21.82
CA SER A 35 2.69 -1.24 22.26
C SER A 35 3.52 -2.19 21.40
N ARG A 36 3.81 -3.40 21.90
CA ARG A 36 4.62 -4.38 21.14
C ARG A 36 3.96 -4.76 19.81
N GLU A 37 2.65 -4.82 19.78
CA GLU A 37 1.83 -5.13 18.60
C GLU A 37 2.01 -4.04 17.54
N ILE A 38 1.94 -2.76 17.92
CA ILE A 38 2.14 -1.64 16.99
C ILE A 38 3.59 -1.57 16.52
N GLN A 39 4.57 -1.85 17.40
CA GLN A 39 5.96 -1.93 17.01
C GLN A 39 6.20 -3.04 15.98
N ALA A 40 5.59 -4.22 16.17
CA ALA A 40 5.68 -5.33 15.23
C ALA A 40 5.07 -4.96 13.87
N ALA A 41 3.90 -4.32 13.86
CA ALA A 41 3.24 -3.82 12.65
C ALA A 41 4.07 -2.76 11.90
N ILE A 42 4.72 -1.83 12.61
CA ILE A 42 5.67 -0.86 12.03
C ILE A 42 6.85 -1.59 11.37
N MET A 43 7.38 -2.62 12.03
CA MET A 43 8.47 -3.42 11.46
C MET A 43 7.99 -4.20 10.24
N PHE A 44 6.76 -4.72 10.26
CA PHE A 44 6.19 -5.45 9.16
C PHE A 44 5.98 -4.57 7.93
N HIS A 45 5.46 -3.34 8.08
CA HIS A 45 5.44 -2.34 7.01
C HIS A 45 6.80 -2.22 6.31
N ARG A 46 7.87 -2.05 7.09
CA ARG A 46 9.22 -1.91 6.54
C ARG A 46 9.73 -3.16 5.84
N LYS A 47 9.32 -4.35 6.30
CA LYS A 47 9.63 -5.62 5.64
C LYS A 47 8.91 -5.74 4.31
N ILE A 48 7.64 -5.34 4.25
CA ILE A 48 6.85 -5.25 3.01
C ILE A 48 7.54 -4.30 2.03
N ASP A 49 7.92 -3.09 2.47
CA ASP A 49 8.61 -2.13 1.60
C ASP A 49 9.98 -2.63 1.13
N SER A 50 10.77 -3.21 2.02
CA SER A 50 12.06 -3.80 1.64
C SER A 50 11.89 -4.93 0.62
N PHE A 51 10.85 -5.75 0.75
CA PHE A 51 10.52 -6.79 -0.23
C PHE A 51 10.14 -6.18 -1.58
N CYS A 52 9.28 -5.15 -1.57
CA CYS A 52 8.90 -4.41 -2.77
C CYS A 52 10.12 -3.78 -3.44
N ASP A 53 10.99 -3.15 -2.68
CA ASP A 53 12.15 -2.42 -3.19
C ASP A 53 13.16 -3.33 -3.87
N ALA A 54 13.37 -4.52 -3.32
CA ALA A 54 14.28 -5.52 -3.84
C ALA A 54 13.70 -6.32 -5.03
N HIS A 55 12.38 -6.33 -5.22
CA HIS A 55 11.75 -7.21 -6.21
C HIS A 55 12.14 -6.86 -7.66
N PRO A 56 12.52 -7.84 -8.50
CA PRO A 56 12.89 -7.57 -9.88
C PRO A 56 11.79 -6.89 -10.70
N VAL A 57 10.53 -7.31 -10.50
CA VAL A 57 9.37 -6.76 -11.23
C VAL A 57 9.12 -5.29 -10.88
N THR A 58 9.22 -4.90 -9.62
CA THR A 58 9.03 -3.48 -9.23
C THR A 58 10.17 -2.60 -9.78
N ARG A 59 11.39 -3.14 -9.89
CA ARG A 59 12.50 -2.46 -10.58
C ARG A 59 12.19 -2.24 -12.06
N VAL A 60 11.57 -3.20 -12.75
CA VAL A 60 11.09 -3.03 -14.13
C VAL A 60 10.07 -1.91 -14.19
N SER A 61 9.05 -1.90 -13.32
CA SER A 61 8.02 -0.85 -13.28
C SER A 61 8.61 0.53 -13.05
N ARG A 62 9.59 0.66 -12.15
CA ARG A 62 10.27 1.94 -11.88
C ARG A 62 11.06 2.44 -13.10
N ASN A 63 11.60 1.54 -13.92
CA ASN A 63 12.33 1.90 -15.14
C ASN A 63 11.41 2.39 -16.27
N ARG A 64 10.11 2.12 -16.19
CA ARG A 64 9.09 2.68 -17.12
C ARG A 64 8.84 4.17 -16.87
N ILE A 65 9.12 4.64 -15.66
CA ILE A 65 8.94 6.05 -15.31
C ILE A 65 10.00 6.91 -16.02
N GLY A 66 9.52 7.92 -16.75
CA GLY A 66 10.36 8.77 -17.58
C GLY A 66 11.52 9.44 -16.81
N PRO A 67 12.63 9.77 -17.50
CA PRO A 67 13.85 10.28 -16.87
C PRO A 67 13.62 11.53 -16.02
N ARG A 68 12.67 12.40 -16.39
CA ARG A 68 12.26 13.59 -15.62
C ARG A 68 11.82 13.25 -14.19
N ARG A 69 11.16 12.11 -14.00
CA ARG A 69 10.55 11.67 -12.73
C ARG A 69 11.23 10.45 -12.11
N ARG A 70 12.38 10.02 -12.64
CA ARG A 70 13.12 8.82 -12.18
C ARG A 70 13.39 8.78 -10.68
N ARG A 71 13.75 9.92 -10.06
CA ARG A 71 13.95 10.02 -8.60
C ARG A 71 12.70 9.64 -7.79
N PHE A 72 11.53 9.76 -8.40
CA PHE A 72 10.23 9.57 -7.77
C PHE A 72 9.51 8.31 -8.28
N ALA A 73 10.21 7.50 -9.08
CA ALA A 73 9.62 6.34 -9.72
C ALA A 73 9.01 5.36 -8.71
N GLY A 74 9.64 5.18 -7.55
CA GLY A 74 9.11 4.34 -6.46
C GLY A 74 7.70 4.79 -6.05
N VAL A 75 7.57 6.03 -5.60
CA VAL A 75 6.28 6.60 -5.14
C VAL A 75 5.21 6.57 -6.24
N ILE A 76 5.59 6.86 -7.49
CA ILE A 76 4.64 6.82 -8.62
C ILE A 76 4.14 5.39 -8.84
N VAL A 77 5.04 4.40 -8.83
CA VAL A 77 4.69 2.98 -8.98
C VAL A 77 3.86 2.49 -7.80
N ASP A 78 4.19 2.89 -6.57
CA ASP A 78 3.42 2.50 -5.36
C ASP A 78 1.98 3.01 -5.43
N VAL A 79 1.77 4.27 -5.83
CA VAL A 79 0.43 4.84 -6.07
C VAL A 79 -0.29 4.14 -7.23
N CYS A 80 0.44 3.79 -8.29
CA CYS A 80 -0.10 3.05 -9.43
C CYS A 80 -0.57 1.65 -9.04
N TYR A 81 0.16 0.97 -8.15
CA TYR A 81 -0.21 -0.35 -7.66
C TYR A 81 -1.44 -0.30 -6.75
N ASP A 82 -1.57 0.72 -5.90
CA ASP A 82 -2.81 0.96 -5.15
C ASP A 82 -4.00 1.21 -6.10
N HIS A 83 -3.79 1.89 -7.23
CA HIS A 83 -4.83 2.04 -8.26
C HIS A 83 -5.25 0.69 -8.85
N PHE A 84 -4.31 -0.16 -9.25
CA PHE A 84 -4.65 -1.49 -9.79
C PHE A 84 -5.33 -2.38 -8.75
N LEU A 85 -4.87 -2.34 -7.49
CA LEU A 85 -5.51 -3.03 -6.38
C LEU A 85 -6.96 -2.56 -6.19
N ALA A 86 -7.20 -1.24 -6.18
CA ALA A 86 -8.55 -0.70 -6.06
C ALA A 86 -9.43 -1.09 -7.26
N ARG A 87 -8.88 -1.03 -8.49
CA ARG A 87 -9.62 -1.33 -9.73
C ARG A 87 -10.05 -2.80 -9.81
N HIS A 88 -9.23 -3.69 -9.28
CA HIS A 88 -9.41 -5.15 -9.28
C HIS A 88 -9.75 -5.70 -7.89
N TRP A 89 -10.25 -4.86 -6.98
CA TRP A 89 -10.44 -5.19 -5.57
C TRP A 89 -11.22 -6.49 -5.33
N HIS A 90 -12.28 -6.71 -6.12
CA HIS A 90 -13.13 -7.90 -6.06
C HIS A 90 -12.38 -9.23 -6.31
N CYS A 91 -11.19 -9.19 -6.92
CA CYS A 91 -10.34 -10.36 -7.08
C CYS A 91 -9.53 -10.71 -5.81
N PHE A 92 -9.31 -9.73 -4.94
CA PHE A 92 -8.41 -9.82 -3.79
C PHE A 92 -9.13 -9.91 -2.45
N HIS A 93 -10.37 -9.43 -2.39
CA HIS A 93 -11.11 -9.27 -1.16
C HIS A 93 -12.60 -9.48 -1.39
N SER A 94 -13.27 -10.17 -0.46
CA SER A 94 -14.71 -10.47 -0.53
C SER A 94 -15.59 -9.28 -0.13
N GLU A 95 -15.15 -8.49 0.86
CA GLU A 95 -15.78 -7.22 1.24
C GLU A 95 -15.56 -6.16 0.14
N PRO A 96 -16.58 -5.39 -0.26
CA PRO A 96 -16.41 -4.27 -1.19
C PRO A 96 -15.43 -3.21 -0.68
N LEU A 97 -14.66 -2.59 -1.58
CA LEU A 97 -13.64 -1.58 -1.23
C LEU A 97 -14.22 -0.44 -0.38
N THR A 98 -15.46 -0.02 -0.64
CA THR A 98 -16.13 1.05 0.11
C THR A 98 -16.40 0.67 1.56
N VAL A 99 -16.69 -0.60 1.83
CA VAL A 99 -16.93 -1.10 3.19
C VAL A 99 -15.59 -1.28 3.92
N PHE A 100 -14.59 -1.87 3.24
CA PHE A 100 -13.22 -1.97 3.73
C PHE A 100 -12.64 -0.61 4.13
N ALA A 101 -12.74 0.39 3.24
CA ALA A 101 -12.23 1.73 3.48
C ALA A 101 -12.88 2.37 4.71
N ARG A 102 -14.21 2.23 4.89
CA ARG A 102 -14.92 2.73 6.08
C ARG A 102 -14.43 2.06 7.36
N ARG A 103 -14.21 0.74 7.34
CA ARG A 103 -13.66 -0.01 8.47
C ARG A 103 -12.25 0.45 8.82
N ALA A 104 -11.40 0.62 7.81
CA ALA A 104 -10.05 1.14 7.97
C ALA A 104 -10.06 2.55 8.57
N TYR A 105 -10.85 3.48 8.03
CA TYR A 105 -11.01 4.82 8.58
C TYR A 105 -11.57 4.81 10.00
N GLY A 106 -12.49 3.90 10.32
CA GLY A 106 -13.02 3.72 11.68
C GLY A 106 -11.93 3.36 12.69
N ALA A 107 -11.04 2.44 12.33
CA ALA A 107 -9.88 2.09 13.16
C ALA A 107 -8.94 3.29 13.35
N LEU A 108 -8.59 3.99 12.27
CA LEU A 108 -7.71 5.17 12.34
C LEU A 108 -8.30 6.32 13.19
N LYS A 109 -9.63 6.49 13.20
CA LYS A 109 -10.31 7.48 14.05
C LYS A 109 -10.28 7.11 15.53
N ARG A 110 -10.53 5.84 15.83
CA ARG A 110 -10.63 5.34 17.22
C ARG A 110 -9.32 5.56 17.97
N ASP A 111 -8.21 5.32 17.30
CA ASP A 111 -6.88 5.32 17.92
C ASP A 111 -6.07 6.57 17.52
N ARG A 112 -6.76 7.68 17.23
CA ARG A 112 -6.15 8.93 16.75
C ARG A 112 -5.06 9.46 17.70
N THR A 113 -5.16 9.16 19.00
CA THR A 113 -4.19 9.56 20.03
C THR A 113 -2.82 8.92 19.86
N LEU A 114 -2.72 7.81 19.12
CA LEU A 114 -1.46 7.13 18.82
C LEU A 114 -0.73 7.75 17.61
N LEU A 115 -1.40 8.62 16.84
CA LEU A 115 -0.83 9.21 15.65
C LEU A 115 0.07 10.40 16.02
N PRO A 116 1.32 10.47 15.52
CA PRO A 116 2.11 11.69 15.60
C PRO A 116 1.35 12.86 14.97
N GLU A 117 1.45 14.06 15.52
CA GLU A 117 0.64 15.23 15.12
C GLU A 117 0.61 15.45 13.60
N LYS A 118 1.80 15.43 12.96
CA LYS A 118 1.94 15.59 11.50
C LYS A 118 1.21 14.52 10.72
N PHE A 119 1.20 13.29 11.22
CA PHE A 119 0.50 12.17 10.58
C PHE A 119 -1.00 12.21 10.85
N GLY A 120 -1.43 12.69 12.03
CA GLY A 120 -2.84 12.94 12.34
C GLY A 120 -3.52 13.83 11.30
N SER A 121 -2.88 14.91 10.84
CA SER A 121 -3.41 15.75 9.76
C SER A 121 -3.49 15.05 8.40
N VAL A 122 -2.62 14.08 8.13
CA VAL A 122 -2.68 13.24 6.91
C VAL A 122 -3.90 12.32 6.98
N VAL A 123 -4.06 11.60 8.09
CA VAL A 123 -5.21 10.70 8.32
C VAL A 123 -6.54 11.45 8.26
N GLN A 124 -6.64 12.64 8.86
CA GLN A 124 -7.86 13.45 8.78
C GLN A 124 -8.25 13.77 7.32
N ARG A 125 -7.28 14.17 6.49
CA ARG A 125 -7.53 14.43 5.06
C ARG A 125 -7.81 13.16 4.27
N MET A 126 -7.11 12.07 4.59
CA MET A 126 -7.33 10.77 3.96
C MET A 126 -8.78 10.33 4.10
N ILE A 127 -9.31 10.46 5.31
CA ILE A 127 -10.71 10.15 5.64
C ILE A 127 -11.66 11.14 4.96
N ALA A 128 -11.40 12.45 5.08
CA ALA A 128 -12.31 13.49 4.57
C ALA A 128 -12.51 13.42 3.04
N TYR A 129 -11.49 12.99 2.30
CA TYR A 129 -11.51 12.91 0.84
C TYR A 129 -11.56 11.48 0.29
N ASP A 130 -11.80 10.49 1.15
CA ASP A 130 -11.83 9.06 0.82
C ASP A 130 -10.70 8.64 -0.14
N TRP A 131 -9.45 8.71 0.34
CA TRP A 131 -8.30 8.37 -0.52
C TRP A 131 -8.29 6.90 -0.93
N LEU A 132 -8.64 5.97 -0.02
CA LEU A 132 -8.63 4.54 -0.27
C LEU A 132 -9.61 4.15 -1.40
N GLY A 133 -10.86 4.62 -1.32
CA GLY A 133 -11.82 4.46 -2.43
C GLY A 133 -11.42 5.29 -3.65
N GLY A 134 -10.75 6.41 -3.43
CA GLY A 134 -10.26 7.31 -4.47
C GLY A 134 -9.27 6.67 -5.44
N TYR A 135 -8.44 5.72 -5.00
CA TYR A 135 -7.51 5.02 -5.87
C TYR A 135 -8.19 4.30 -7.05
N PHE A 136 -9.49 4.00 -6.97
CA PHE A 136 -10.23 3.42 -8.09
C PHE A 136 -10.21 4.33 -9.35
N HIS A 137 -10.15 5.65 -9.17
CA HIS A 137 -10.28 6.62 -10.26
C HIS A 137 -8.94 7.31 -10.60
N LEU A 138 -8.56 7.31 -11.87
CA LEU A 138 -7.27 7.86 -12.34
C LEU A 138 -7.13 9.38 -12.13
N ASP A 139 -8.23 10.13 -12.19
CA ASP A 139 -8.24 11.57 -11.88
C ASP A 139 -7.88 11.83 -10.41
N LYS A 140 -8.40 11.01 -9.48
CA LYS A 140 -8.03 11.09 -8.07
C LYS A 140 -6.59 10.63 -7.82
N VAL A 141 -6.11 9.64 -8.57
CA VAL A 141 -4.69 9.21 -8.56
C VAL A 141 -3.78 10.36 -9.01
N ALA A 142 -4.12 11.08 -10.08
CA ALA A 142 -3.39 12.26 -10.53
C ALA A 142 -3.29 13.32 -9.43
N VAL A 143 -4.41 13.62 -8.77
CA VAL A 143 -4.46 14.57 -7.65
C VAL A 143 -3.60 14.08 -6.47
N ALA A 144 -3.60 12.78 -6.15
CA ALA A 144 -2.78 12.22 -5.07
C ALA A 144 -1.27 12.34 -5.37
N LEU A 145 -0.87 12.10 -6.61
CA LEU A 145 0.50 12.30 -7.07
C LEU A 145 0.92 13.77 -6.96
N ASP A 146 0.14 14.70 -7.49
CA ASP A 146 0.50 16.12 -7.46
C ASP A 146 0.49 16.71 -6.04
N ARG A 147 -0.36 16.20 -5.14
CA ARG A 147 -0.31 16.56 -3.71
C ARG A 147 0.97 16.06 -3.03
N THR A 148 1.45 14.88 -3.41
CA THR A 148 2.73 14.35 -2.94
C THR A 148 3.88 15.22 -3.45
N ALA A 149 3.82 15.65 -4.72
CA ALA A 149 4.77 16.59 -5.31
C ALA A 149 4.93 17.87 -4.48
N GLY A 150 3.81 18.46 -4.04
CA GLY A 150 3.80 19.71 -3.27
C GLY A 150 4.53 19.65 -1.92
N ARG A 151 4.86 18.44 -1.43
CA ARG A 151 5.60 18.24 -0.16
C ARG A 151 7.10 17.97 -0.39
N LEU A 152 7.54 17.84 -1.64
CA LEU A 152 8.92 17.49 -2.00
C LEU A 152 9.69 18.74 -2.43
N SER A 153 10.96 18.83 -2.04
CA SER A 153 11.86 19.95 -2.40
C SER A 153 12.14 20.11 -3.90
N CYS A 154 11.66 19.18 -4.74
CA CYS A 154 11.71 19.26 -6.21
C CYS A 154 10.35 18.91 -6.85
N GLY A 155 9.24 19.31 -6.21
CA GLY A 155 7.86 18.97 -6.60
C GLY A 155 7.49 19.24 -8.06
N GLU A 156 7.99 20.32 -8.67
CA GLU A 156 7.72 20.62 -10.10
C GLU A 156 8.22 19.55 -11.06
N ARG A 157 9.24 18.79 -10.66
CA ARG A 157 9.72 17.64 -11.44
C ARG A 157 8.82 16.41 -11.26
N PHE A 158 8.13 16.29 -10.14
CA PHE A 158 7.19 15.21 -9.82
C PHE A 158 5.82 15.40 -10.49
N LYS A 159 5.36 16.65 -10.61
CA LYS A 159 4.02 16.97 -11.16
C LYS A 159 3.76 16.29 -12.51
N GLY A 160 2.50 15.89 -12.69
CA GLY A 160 2.07 15.18 -13.90
C GLY A 160 2.59 13.75 -13.99
N GLY A 161 2.93 13.13 -12.84
CA GLY A 161 3.35 11.72 -12.79
C GLY A 161 2.32 10.75 -13.37
N ILE A 162 1.04 11.14 -13.38
CA ILE A 162 -0.03 10.38 -14.06
C ILE A 162 0.26 10.15 -15.54
N ALA A 163 0.98 11.05 -16.21
CA ALA A 163 1.30 10.90 -17.63
C ALA A 163 2.21 9.68 -17.88
N ASP A 164 3.16 9.38 -16.99
CA ASP A 164 4.00 8.17 -17.10
C ASP A 164 3.15 6.91 -16.87
N ILE A 165 2.25 6.95 -15.88
CA ILE A 165 1.32 5.84 -15.62
C ILE A 165 0.46 5.56 -16.85
N LEU A 166 -0.10 6.58 -17.47
CA LEU A 166 -0.96 6.43 -18.66
C LEU A 166 -0.18 5.94 -19.87
N HIS A 167 1.06 6.39 -20.05
CA HIS A 167 1.91 5.98 -21.16
C HIS A 167 2.19 4.47 -21.15
N ASP A 168 2.54 3.93 -19.97
CA ASP A 168 2.90 2.52 -19.79
C ASP A 168 1.82 1.69 -19.07
N TYR A 169 0.57 2.14 -19.06
CA TYR A 169 -0.50 1.62 -18.19
C TYR A 169 -0.66 0.10 -18.26
N ARG A 170 -0.74 -0.46 -19.47
CA ARG A 170 -0.89 -1.92 -19.68
C ARG A 170 0.33 -2.69 -19.17
N ALA A 171 1.53 -2.16 -19.38
CA ALA A 171 2.76 -2.82 -18.97
C ALA A 171 2.94 -2.77 -17.45
N LEU A 172 2.62 -1.63 -16.82
CA LEU A 172 2.56 -1.50 -15.37
C LEU A 172 1.49 -2.41 -14.75
N GLN A 173 0.36 -2.59 -15.42
CA GLN A 173 -0.68 -3.53 -14.98
C GLN A 173 -0.18 -4.98 -15.03
N GLY A 174 0.53 -5.37 -16.09
CA GLY A 174 1.15 -6.70 -16.19
C GLY A 174 2.20 -6.94 -15.10
N ASP A 175 3.04 -5.92 -14.82
CA ASP A 175 4.00 -5.98 -13.72
C ASP A 175 3.28 -6.14 -12.37
N PHE A 176 2.19 -5.41 -12.12
CA PHE A 176 1.37 -5.55 -10.92
C PHE A 176 0.79 -6.96 -10.78
N GLN A 177 0.23 -7.51 -11.87
CA GLN A 177 -0.35 -8.86 -11.88
C GLN A 177 0.70 -9.94 -11.56
N ALA A 178 1.94 -9.76 -12.02
CA ALA A 178 3.03 -10.67 -11.69
C ALA A 178 3.49 -10.51 -10.24
N PHE A 179 3.60 -9.28 -9.74
CA PHE A 179 4.18 -8.98 -8.43
C PHE A 179 3.23 -9.16 -7.25
N PHE A 180 1.98 -8.71 -7.37
CA PHE A 180 1.08 -8.61 -6.22
C PHE A 180 0.75 -9.97 -5.54
N PRO A 181 0.66 -11.10 -6.27
CA PRO A 181 0.54 -12.42 -5.63
C PRO A 181 1.76 -12.78 -4.78
N GLU A 182 2.95 -12.34 -5.18
CA GLU A 182 4.19 -12.64 -4.46
C GLU A 182 4.25 -11.89 -3.13
N ILE A 183 3.80 -10.63 -3.10
CA ILE A 183 3.74 -9.88 -1.83
C ILE A 183 2.66 -10.42 -0.88
N ILE A 184 1.52 -10.88 -1.40
CA ILE A 184 0.51 -11.58 -0.59
C ILE A 184 1.10 -12.82 0.07
N ARG A 185 1.83 -13.64 -0.70
CA ARG A 185 2.49 -14.85 -0.18
C ARG A 185 3.51 -14.48 0.89
N PHE A 186 4.41 -13.53 0.59
CA PHE A 186 5.40 -13.03 1.55
C PHE A 186 4.75 -12.56 2.85
N SER A 187 3.66 -11.78 2.77
CA SER A 187 2.96 -11.27 3.94
C SER A 187 2.32 -12.36 4.78
N ARG A 188 1.70 -13.38 4.15
CA ARG A 188 1.16 -14.54 4.89
C ARG A 188 2.27 -15.34 5.58
N ASP A 189 3.36 -15.62 4.87
CA ASP A 189 4.49 -16.37 5.43
C ASP A 189 5.10 -15.62 6.62
N TYR A 190 5.24 -14.29 6.51
CA TYR A 190 5.72 -13.44 7.60
C TYR A 190 4.76 -13.40 8.78
N GLY A 191 3.46 -13.21 8.53
CA GLY A 191 2.42 -13.21 9.56
C GLY A 191 2.31 -14.53 10.31
N ASN A 192 2.35 -15.66 9.58
CA ASN A 192 2.34 -17.01 10.15
C ASN A 192 3.62 -17.28 10.96
N SER A 193 4.78 -16.81 10.50
CA SER A 193 6.03 -16.94 11.26
C SER A 193 5.99 -16.13 12.56
N ALA A 194 5.43 -14.92 12.53
CA ALA A 194 5.24 -14.09 13.71
C ALA A 194 4.22 -14.69 14.70
N ALA A 195 3.13 -15.28 14.20
CA ALA A 195 2.11 -15.95 15.00
C ALA A 195 2.61 -17.28 15.58
N SER A 196 3.38 -18.07 14.82
CA SER A 196 3.94 -19.36 15.28
C SER A 196 4.99 -19.22 16.39
N LEU A 197 5.63 -18.04 16.50
CA LEU A 197 6.46 -17.66 17.65
C LEU A 197 5.62 -17.30 18.90
N GLN A 198 4.29 -17.20 18.78
CA GLN A 198 3.37 -16.85 19.86
C GLN A 198 2.37 -17.97 20.19
N THR A 199 1.97 -18.82 19.23
CA THR A 199 1.11 -19.99 19.45
C THR A 199 1.19 -20.98 18.29
N SER A 200 1.24 -22.28 18.61
CA SER A 200 1.22 -23.39 17.66
C SER A 200 -0.19 -23.68 17.11
N ALA A 201 -0.23 -24.01 15.81
CA ALA A 201 -1.26 -24.73 15.04
C ALA A 201 -2.34 -23.92 14.30
N GLY A 202 -2.49 -24.23 13.00
CA GLY A 202 -3.68 -23.90 12.19
C GLY A 202 -3.38 -23.74 10.70
N SER A 203 -3.66 -24.76 9.91
CA SER A 203 -3.29 -24.96 8.50
C SER A 203 -4.04 -24.09 7.47
N ASP A 204 -3.28 -23.56 6.51
CA ASP A 204 -3.71 -22.92 5.26
C ASP A 204 -4.21 -23.92 4.21
N ASN A 205 -5.23 -23.51 3.43
CA ASN A 205 -5.56 -24.19 2.17
C ASN A 205 -6.06 -23.19 1.11
N TRP A 206 -5.14 -22.61 0.35
CA TRP A 206 -5.44 -21.97 -0.93
C TRP A 206 -4.53 -22.53 -2.02
N LYS A 207 -5.10 -23.41 -2.87
CA LYS A 207 -4.45 -23.83 -4.12
C LYS A 207 -4.61 -22.70 -5.13
N GLY A 208 -3.48 -22.20 -5.65
CA GLY A 208 -3.43 -21.15 -6.67
C GLY A 208 -4.25 -21.50 -7.91
N LYS A 209 -5.49 -21.04 -7.96
CA LYS A 209 -6.30 -21.07 -9.17
C LYS A 209 -5.79 -20.00 -10.16
N PRO A 210 -5.72 -20.31 -11.47
CA PRO A 210 -5.49 -19.29 -12.49
C PRO A 210 -6.65 -18.28 -12.53
N TRP A 211 -6.30 -17.03 -12.82
CA TRP A 211 -7.16 -15.84 -12.76
C TRP A 211 -8.27 -15.87 -13.84
N PRO A 212 -9.57 -15.72 -13.50
CA PRO A 212 -10.63 -15.68 -14.51
C PRO A 212 -11.15 -14.28 -14.90
N CYS A 213 -10.70 -13.18 -14.28
CA CYS A 213 -11.34 -11.86 -14.47
C CYS A 213 -10.34 -10.70 -14.65
N MET A 214 -9.50 -10.73 -15.68
CA MET A 214 -8.84 -9.50 -16.16
C MET A 214 -8.83 -9.49 -17.69
N THR A 215 -10.00 -9.32 -18.30
CA THR A 215 -10.04 -8.90 -19.70
C THR A 215 -9.51 -7.48 -19.78
N ILE A 216 -8.38 -7.34 -20.47
CA ILE A 216 -7.82 -6.07 -20.92
C ILE A 216 -8.90 -5.40 -21.80
N PRO A 217 -9.27 -4.14 -21.57
CA PRO A 217 -10.13 -3.43 -22.51
C PRO A 217 -9.47 -3.25 -23.87
#